data_AF-A0A9P5ZFK1-F1
#
_entry.id   AF-A0A9P5ZFK1-F1
#
_cell.length_a   1.000
_cell.length_b   1.000
_cell.length_c   1.000
_cell.angle_alpha   90.00
_cell.angle_beta   90.00
_cell.angle_gamma   90.00
#
_symmetry.space_group_name_H-M   'P 1'
#
loop_
_entity.id
_entity.type
_entity.pdbx_description
1 polymer ?
#
loop_
_entity_poly.entity_id
_entity_poly.type
_entity_poly.pdbx_seq_one_letter_code
_entity_poly.pdbx_strand_id
1 'polypeptide(L)'
;MESYSTCNVFALDLPSSPPLTQAFPRLAIPDCCKRVKTALPLFSSTLVYPWRSASASSLVNRPPAVDMIFKILSEACNRWLTLTYNDPAFLIAFLRNNERDLQLQTLHLDNWDFRNNASLKLHTRALRRLSNSGFAITALNVNWQNLASLELKDAAPGECFEVLRRTPCLERCSFKKINPVHVDDFPLPLAQTSIVHRRLRTLELRISSPQMNALLRNLLCTSLKTLSVDLGHSTVWEA
;
A
#
# COMPACT_ATOMS: atom_id res chain seq x y z
N MET A 1 -20.37 40.37 34.16
CA MET A 1 -19.93 41.70 33.68
C MET A 1 -18.47 41.56 33.30
N GLU A 2 -18.20 41.03 32.11
CA GLU A 2 -17.99 41.81 30.88
C GLU A 2 -16.98 42.93 31.09
N SER A 3 -15.80 42.80 30.49
CA SER A 3 -15.28 43.78 29.52
C SER A 3 -13.96 43.30 28.94
N TYR A 4 -13.93 43.29 27.61
CA TYR A 4 -12.87 42.80 26.74
C TYR A 4 -11.70 43.79 26.68
N SER A 5 -10.48 43.24 26.62
CA SER A 5 -9.26 44.01 26.38
C SER A 5 -9.00 44.18 24.88
N THR A 6 -8.61 45.40 24.54
CA THR A 6 -8.54 46.05 23.23
C THR A 6 -7.46 45.50 22.28
N CYS A 7 -7.83 45.39 20.99
CA CYS A 7 -6.93 45.28 19.85
C CYS A 7 -6.30 46.65 19.53
N ASN A 8 -5.00 46.69 19.24
CA ASN A 8 -4.34 47.85 18.65
C ASN A 8 -3.77 47.52 17.27
N VAL A 9 -4.05 48.47 16.38
CA VAL A 9 -3.72 48.57 14.96
C VAL A 9 -2.28 49.08 14.82
N PHE A 10 -1.51 48.52 13.89
CA PHE A 10 -0.41 49.22 13.23
C PHE A 10 -0.50 49.01 11.72
N ALA A 11 -0.84 50.08 11.01
CA ALA A 11 -0.59 50.27 9.59
C ALA A 11 0.79 50.90 9.44
N LEU A 12 1.62 50.39 8.52
CA LEU A 12 2.79 51.11 8.01
C LEU A 12 3.01 50.76 6.53
N ASP A 13 3.35 51.82 5.83
CA ASP A 13 3.36 52.03 4.38
C ASP A 13 4.32 51.17 3.55
N LEU A 14 3.91 51.01 2.28
CA LEU A 14 4.72 50.60 1.13
C LEU A 14 5.89 51.55 0.88
N PRO A 15 6.99 51.05 0.27
CA PRO A 15 7.40 51.73 -0.95
C PRO A 15 7.89 50.82 -2.10
N SER A 16 7.54 51.29 -3.29
CA SER A 16 8.31 51.33 -4.55
C SER A 16 8.88 50.04 -5.16
N SER A 17 8.24 49.65 -6.25
CA SER A 17 8.70 48.72 -7.29
C SER A 17 10.02 49.16 -7.97
N PRO A 18 10.93 48.22 -8.31
CA PRO A 18 11.97 48.41 -9.32
C PRO A 18 11.63 47.71 -10.66
N PRO A 19 12.38 47.99 -11.74
CA PRO A 19 11.88 47.97 -13.11
C PRO A 19 11.92 46.59 -13.80
N LEU A 20 11.04 46.47 -14.79
CA LEU A 20 10.93 45.38 -15.76
C LEU A 20 12.29 45.05 -16.39
N THR A 21 12.82 43.88 -16.06
CA THR A 21 13.98 43.30 -16.73
C THR A 21 13.51 42.14 -17.61
N GLN A 22 13.63 42.39 -18.92
CA GLN A 22 13.74 41.49 -20.07
C GLN A 22 13.31 40.02 -19.89
N ALA A 23 12.24 39.67 -20.61
CA ALA A 23 11.81 38.30 -20.87
C ALA A 23 12.84 37.55 -21.73
N PHE A 24 13.45 36.52 -21.16
CA PHE A 24 14.05 35.42 -21.92
C PHE A 24 13.00 34.32 -22.13
N PRO A 25 12.90 33.72 -23.32
CA PRO A 25 11.99 32.62 -23.57
C PRO A 25 12.51 31.37 -22.85
N ARG A 26 11.98 31.11 -21.65
CA ARG A 26 12.07 29.76 -21.07
C ARG A 26 11.21 28.85 -21.93
N LEU A 27 11.86 27.98 -22.69
CA LEU A 27 11.25 26.79 -23.26
C LEU A 27 10.45 26.09 -22.15
N ALA A 28 9.13 26.14 -22.27
CA ALA A 28 8.22 25.38 -21.45
C ALA A 28 8.46 23.90 -21.76
N ILE A 29 9.29 23.24 -20.95
CA ILE A 29 9.27 21.79 -20.84
C ILE A 29 7.91 21.49 -20.19
N PRO A 30 6.98 20.81 -20.88
CA PRO A 30 5.70 20.52 -20.27
C PRO A 30 5.93 19.62 -19.07
N ASP A 31 5.49 20.12 -17.91
CA ASP A 31 5.45 19.45 -16.62
C ASP A 31 4.42 18.28 -16.70
N CYS A 32 4.73 17.24 -17.47
CA CYS A 32 3.87 16.06 -17.69
C CYS A 32 3.77 15.12 -16.46
N CYS A 33 4.41 15.46 -15.34
CA CYS A 33 4.51 14.57 -14.18
C CYS A 33 3.41 14.78 -13.12
N LYS A 34 2.49 15.72 -13.29
CA LYS A 34 1.37 15.91 -12.35
C LYS A 34 0.10 15.26 -12.91
N ARG A 35 -0.15 14.03 -12.45
CA ARG A 35 -1.25 13.13 -12.85
C ARG A 35 -1.09 12.51 -14.24
N VAL A 36 -0.11 11.61 -14.34
CA VAL A 36 -0.36 10.38 -15.10
C VAL A 36 -1.37 9.54 -14.29
N LYS A 37 -2.65 9.94 -14.32
CA LYS A 37 -3.67 8.92 -14.57
C LYS A 37 -3.38 8.52 -16.00
N THR A 38 -2.48 7.57 -16.22
CA THR A 38 -2.38 6.94 -17.53
C THR A 38 -3.76 6.30 -17.71
N ALA A 39 -4.63 7.04 -18.38
CA ALA A 39 -5.32 6.50 -19.53
C ALA A 39 -4.22 6.01 -20.52
N LEU A 40 -3.51 4.93 -20.15
CA LEU A 40 -3.44 3.82 -21.08
C LEU A 40 -4.90 3.64 -21.47
N PRO A 41 -5.28 3.74 -22.75
CA PRO A 41 -6.66 3.50 -23.16
C PRO A 41 -7.10 2.28 -22.40
N LEU A 42 -8.21 2.39 -21.67
CA LEU A 42 -8.78 1.33 -20.86
C LEU A 42 -8.47 -0.01 -21.52
N PHE A 43 -7.39 -0.66 -21.09
CA PHE A 43 -7.35 -2.10 -20.97
C PHE A 43 -8.22 -2.41 -19.72
N SER A 44 -9.44 -1.85 -19.69
CA SER A 44 -10.67 -2.58 -19.40
C SER A 44 -10.98 -3.47 -20.61
N SER A 45 -9.95 -4.11 -21.13
CA SER A 45 -10.14 -5.39 -21.72
C SER A 45 -10.45 -6.30 -20.55
N THR A 46 -11.71 -6.72 -20.49
CA THR A 46 -12.04 -8.11 -20.23
C THR A 46 -11.33 -8.98 -21.28
N LEU A 47 -10.00 -8.88 -21.42
CA LEU A 47 -9.17 -9.91 -21.99
C LEU A 47 -9.13 -10.93 -20.86
N VAL A 48 -10.20 -11.71 -20.80
CA VAL A 48 -10.20 -13.03 -20.17
C VAL A 48 -9.25 -13.86 -21.02
N TYR A 49 -7.96 -13.61 -20.84
CA TYR A 49 -6.95 -14.52 -21.34
C TYR A 49 -7.15 -15.81 -20.55
N PRO A 50 -7.28 -16.97 -21.20
CA PRO A 50 -7.52 -18.27 -20.54
C PRO A 50 -6.31 -18.78 -19.72
N TRP A 51 -5.39 -17.89 -19.33
CA TRP A 51 -4.13 -18.19 -18.65
C TRP A 51 -4.32 -18.42 -17.15
N ARG A 52 -5.55 -18.37 -16.62
CA ARG A 52 -5.88 -18.53 -15.20
C ARG A 52 -5.41 -19.85 -14.57
N SER A 53 -4.88 -20.79 -15.35
CA SER A 53 -4.38 -22.08 -14.87
C SER A 53 -3.00 -22.47 -15.43
N ALA A 54 -2.34 -21.59 -16.19
CA ALA A 54 -1.00 -21.86 -16.68
C ALA A 54 0.00 -21.70 -15.53
N SER A 55 0.57 -22.81 -15.07
CA SER A 55 1.66 -22.81 -14.10
C SER A 55 2.84 -21.97 -14.62
N ALA A 56 3.64 -21.40 -13.72
CA ALA A 56 4.79 -20.53 -14.07
C ALA A 56 5.80 -21.17 -15.05
N SER A 57 5.74 -22.49 -15.22
CA SER A 57 6.52 -23.28 -16.18
C SER A 57 6.01 -23.23 -17.62
N SER A 58 4.81 -22.71 -17.93
CA SER A 58 4.28 -22.63 -19.30
C SER A 58 4.72 -21.39 -20.09
N LEU A 59 5.63 -20.58 -19.54
CA LEU A 59 6.15 -19.37 -20.20
C LEU A 59 7.01 -19.66 -21.45
N VAL A 60 7.28 -20.93 -21.76
CA VAL A 60 8.14 -21.36 -22.87
C VAL A 60 7.57 -20.97 -24.24
N ASN A 61 6.25 -20.74 -24.37
CA ASN A 61 5.59 -20.32 -25.62
C ASN A 61 4.81 -19.02 -25.45
N ARG A 62 5.49 -17.96 -25.01
CA ARG A 62 4.86 -16.65 -24.88
C ARG A 62 4.58 -16.04 -26.27
N PRO A 63 3.39 -15.50 -26.55
CA PRO A 63 3.15 -14.78 -27.79
C PRO A 63 4.12 -13.57 -27.90
N PRO A 64 4.69 -13.27 -29.08
CA PRO A 64 5.64 -12.16 -29.26
C PRO A 64 5.10 -10.80 -28.80
N ALA A 65 3.78 -10.60 -28.87
CA ALA A 65 3.13 -9.40 -28.38
C ALA A 65 3.30 -9.19 -26.86
N VAL A 66 3.34 -10.28 -26.08
CA VAL A 66 3.56 -10.21 -24.63
C VAL A 66 4.98 -9.75 -24.34
N ASP A 67 5.98 -10.24 -25.06
CA ASP A 67 7.37 -9.81 -24.86
C ASP A 67 7.56 -8.33 -25.20
N MET A 68 6.88 -7.83 -26.23
CA MET A 68 6.85 -6.40 -26.54
C MET A 68 6.27 -5.58 -25.39
N ILE A 69 5.15 -6.03 -24.80
CA ILE A 69 4.54 -5.37 -23.63
C ILE A 69 5.51 -5.41 -22.44
N PHE A 70 6.14 -6.55 -22.16
CA PHE A 70 7.12 -6.69 -21.09
C PHE A 70 8.27 -5.70 -21.25
N LYS A 71 8.78 -5.53 -22.48
CA LYS A 71 9.85 -4.59 -22.79
C LYS A 71 9.43 -3.14 -22.56
N ILE A 72 8.24 -2.75 -23.03
CA ILE A 72 7.74 -1.38 -22.82
C ILE A 72 7.55 -1.10 -21.32
N LEU A 73 6.99 -2.06 -20.58
CA LEU A 73 6.79 -1.92 -19.14
C LEU A 73 8.12 -1.86 -18.37
N SER A 74 9.13 -2.65 -18.77
CA SER A 74 10.45 -2.64 -18.12
C SER A 74 11.23 -1.36 -18.38
N GLU A 75 11.04 -0.71 -19.53
CA GLU A 75 11.62 0.59 -19.84
C GLU A 75 10.95 1.73 -19.04
N ALA A 76 9.67 1.58 -18.71
CA ALA A 76 8.90 2.61 -18.00
C ALA A 76 8.85 2.43 -16.46
N CYS A 77 9.21 1.25 -15.94
CA CYS A 77 8.93 0.89 -14.54
C CYS A 77 9.66 1.74 -13.49
N ASN A 78 10.82 2.30 -13.81
CA ASN A 78 11.58 3.17 -12.92
C ASN A 78 10.85 4.48 -12.56
N ARG A 79 9.86 4.88 -13.36
CA ARG A 79 9.05 6.08 -13.16
C ARG A 79 7.73 5.81 -12.44
N TRP A 80 7.42 4.55 -12.14
CA TRP A 80 6.16 4.20 -11.48
C TRP A 80 6.22 4.59 -10.01
N LEU A 81 5.34 5.52 -9.62
CA LEU A 81 5.14 5.90 -8.22
C LEU A 81 4.02 5.09 -7.57
N THR A 82 3.03 4.68 -8.36
CA THR A 82 1.86 3.92 -7.91
C THR A 82 1.64 2.76 -8.86
N LEU A 83 1.46 1.57 -8.30
CA LEU A 83 1.15 0.35 -9.04
C LEU A 83 -0.06 -0.30 -8.39
N THR A 84 -1.10 -0.50 -9.18
CA THR A 84 -2.28 -1.28 -8.81
C THR A 84 -2.33 -2.48 -9.72
N TYR A 85 -2.38 -3.69 -9.14
CA TYR A 85 -2.29 -4.91 -9.91
C TYR A 85 -3.16 -6.03 -9.37
N ASN A 86 -3.87 -6.69 -10.29
CA ASN A 86 -4.88 -7.70 -9.98
C ASN A 86 -4.46 -9.12 -10.39
N ASP A 87 -3.29 -9.30 -11.03
CA ASP A 87 -2.79 -10.61 -11.47
C ASP A 87 -1.43 -10.96 -10.82
N PRO A 88 -1.38 -11.76 -9.75
CA PRO A 88 -0.13 -12.16 -9.12
C PRO A 88 0.93 -12.71 -10.06
N ALA A 89 0.52 -13.59 -10.99
CA ALA A 89 1.46 -14.39 -11.78
C ALA A 89 2.27 -13.51 -12.73
N PHE A 90 1.61 -12.59 -13.41
CA PHE A 90 2.29 -11.63 -14.27
C PHE A 90 3.21 -10.72 -13.48
N LEU A 91 2.75 -10.16 -12.34
CA LEU A 91 3.55 -9.22 -11.57
C LEU A 91 4.81 -9.88 -11.00
N ILE A 92 4.68 -11.10 -10.47
CA ILE A 92 5.83 -11.87 -9.97
C ILE A 92 6.83 -12.15 -11.09
N ALA A 93 6.35 -12.61 -12.25
CA ALA A 93 7.22 -12.85 -13.41
C ALA A 93 7.90 -11.57 -13.90
N PHE A 94 7.17 -10.46 -13.91
CA PHE A 94 7.68 -9.15 -14.29
C PHE A 94 8.76 -8.65 -13.34
N LEU A 95 8.51 -8.67 -12.04
CA LEU A 95 9.48 -8.19 -11.05
C LEU A 95 10.70 -9.09 -10.95
N ARG A 96 10.54 -10.40 -11.11
CA ARG A 96 11.67 -11.35 -11.16
C ARG A 96 12.63 -11.05 -12.31
N ASN A 97 12.11 -10.57 -13.44
CA ASN A 97 12.93 -10.20 -14.59
C ASN A 97 13.47 -8.76 -14.51
N ASN A 98 13.05 -7.98 -13.50
CA ASN A 98 13.39 -6.57 -13.35
C ASN A 98 13.96 -6.29 -11.95
N GLU A 99 15.22 -6.66 -11.73
CA GLU A 99 15.92 -6.46 -10.45
C GLU A 99 16.32 -5.00 -10.16
N ARG A 100 15.80 -4.03 -10.93
CA ARG A 100 16.13 -2.62 -10.76
C ARG A 100 15.43 -2.04 -9.54
N ASP A 101 16.09 -1.08 -8.87
CA ASP A 101 15.48 -0.31 -7.79
C ASP A 101 14.31 0.52 -8.32
N LEU A 102 13.09 0.08 -8.01
CA LEU A 102 11.88 0.78 -8.39
C LEU A 102 11.66 1.98 -7.46
N GLN A 103 11.24 3.13 -8.01
CA GLN A 103 10.84 4.31 -7.22
C GLN A 103 9.39 4.21 -6.72
N LEU A 104 8.89 2.98 -6.55
CA LEU A 104 7.50 2.72 -6.23
C LEU A 104 7.18 3.15 -4.81
N GLN A 105 6.22 4.07 -4.65
CA GLN A 105 5.78 4.59 -3.35
C GLN A 105 4.50 3.94 -2.85
N THR A 106 3.63 3.51 -3.77
CA THR A 106 2.32 2.95 -3.46
C THR A 106 2.10 1.65 -4.24
N LEU A 107 1.80 0.58 -3.53
CA LEU A 107 1.47 -0.71 -4.11
C LEU A 107 0.07 -1.15 -3.67
N HIS A 108 -0.79 -1.48 -4.62
CA HIS A 108 -2.09 -2.09 -4.40
C HIS A 108 -2.14 -3.46 -5.06
N LEU A 109 -2.33 -4.50 -4.25
CA LEU A 109 -2.49 -5.89 -4.66
C LEU A 109 -3.93 -6.28 -4.33
N ASP A 110 -4.77 -6.46 -5.34
CA ASP A 110 -6.20 -6.75 -5.15
C ASP A 110 -6.60 -8.08 -5.81
N ASN A 111 -7.46 -8.84 -5.14
CA ASN A 111 -8.04 -10.10 -5.64
C ASN A 111 -7.02 -11.22 -5.85
N TRP A 112 -6.10 -11.39 -4.90
CA TRP A 112 -5.08 -12.43 -4.96
C TRP A 112 -5.57 -13.66 -4.20
N ASP A 113 -6.13 -14.64 -4.91
CA ASP A 113 -6.49 -15.96 -4.33
C ASP A 113 -5.33 -16.98 -4.44
N PHE A 114 -4.10 -16.48 -4.32
CA PHE A 114 -2.92 -17.32 -4.54
C PHE A 114 -2.49 -17.95 -3.22
N ARG A 115 -2.99 -19.17 -2.97
CA ARG A 115 -2.38 -20.16 -2.06
C ARG A 115 -1.04 -20.70 -2.57
N ASN A 116 -0.54 -20.19 -3.70
CA ASN A 116 0.72 -20.64 -4.25
C ASN A 116 1.86 -19.98 -3.48
N ASN A 117 2.86 -20.78 -3.11
CA ASN A 117 4.07 -20.40 -2.37
C ASN A 117 5.00 -19.43 -3.13
N ALA A 118 4.49 -18.63 -4.06
CA ALA A 118 5.28 -17.74 -4.87
C ALA A 118 5.63 -16.48 -4.07
N SER A 119 6.91 -16.30 -3.75
CA SER A 119 7.40 -15.10 -3.08
C SER A 119 7.46 -13.92 -4.06
N LEU A 120 6.81 -12.81 -3.70
CA LEU A 120 6.94 -11.52 -4.35
C LEU A 120 8.10 -10.75 -3.71
N LYS A 121 9.23 -10.64 -4.41
CA LYS A 121 10.35 -9.79 -3.99
C LYS A 121 10.24 -8.44 -4.67
N LEU A 122 10.13 -7.38 -3.88
CA LEU A 122 10.04 -6.01 -4.38
C LEU A 122 11.20 -5.19 -3.83
N HIS A 123 12.18 -4.91 -4.68
CA HIS A 123 13.31 -4.06 -4.36
C HIS A 123 12.91 -2.59 -4.55
N THR A 124 12.37 -2.00 -3.49
CA THR A 124 12.08 -0.56 -3.41
C THR A 124 12.34 -0.07 -2.00
N ARG A 125 13.10 1.01 -1.89
CA ARG A 125 13.27 1.75 -0.63
C ARG A 125 12.21 2.84 -0.46
N ALA A 126 11.50 3.17 -1.54
CA ALA A 126 10.55 4.28 -1.60
C ALA A 126 9.13 3.90 -1.18
N LEU A 127 8.83 2.60 -0.99
CA LEU A 127 7.49 2.13 -0.66
C LEU A 127 7.03 2.68 0.69
N ARG A 128 5.96 3.48 0.64
CA ARG A 128 5.35 4.11 1.81
C ARG A 128 3.94 3.60 2.06
N ARG A 129 3.26 3.08 1.04
CA ARG A 129 1.86 2.64 1.12
C ARG A 129 1.71 1.27 0.48
N LEU A 130 1.10 0.36 1.24
CA LEU A 130 0.80 -0.99 0.78
C LEU A 130 -0.66 -1.28 1.08
N SER A 131 -1.40 -1.67 0.03
CA SER A 131 -2.72 -2.27 0.14
C SER A 131 -2.60 -3.69 -0.38
N ASN A 132 -3.01 -4.65 0.42
CA ASN A 132 -2.92 -6.06 0.09
C ASN A 132 -4.25 -6.76 0.40
N SER A 133 -4.81 -7.46 -0.58
CA SER A 133 -6.03 -8.25 -0.46
C SER A 133 -5.76 -9.69 -0.86
N GLY A 134 -5.65 -10.56 0.13
CA GLY A 134 -5.53 -12.02 -0.06
C GLY A 134 -4.12 -12.56 -0.32
N PHE A 135 -3.08 -11.73 -0.41
CA PHE A 135 -1.72 -12.26 -0.55
C PHE A 135 -1.05 -12.49 0.80
N ALA A 136 -0.43 -13.66 0.96
CA ALA A 136 0.26 -14.01 2.19
C ALA A 136 1.41 -13.05 2.49
N ILE A 137 1.47 -12.54 3.72
CA ILE A 137 2.52 -11.61 4.15
C ILE A 137 3.90 -12.26 4.14
N THR A 138 3.98 -13.58 4.42
CA THR A 138 5.21 -14.38 4.31
C THR A 138 5.82 -14.30 2.90
N ALA A 139 4.98 -14.23 1.89
CA ALA A 139 5.39 -14.16 0.50
C ALA A 139 5.81 -12.74 0.06
N LEU A 140 5.52 -11.70 0.85
CA LEU A 140 5.93 -10.32 0.57
C LEU A 140 7.30 -10.01 1.16
N ASN A 141 8.31 -9.92 0.29
CA ASN A 141 9.60 -9.36 0.64
C ASN A 141 9.67 -7.90 0.18
N VAL A 142 9.24 -7.00 1.08
CA VAL A 142 9.28 -5.54 0.91
C VAL A 142 10.04 -4.90 2.08
N ASN A 143 10.51 -3.66 1.92
CA ASN A 143 11.10 -2.91 3.04
C ASN A 143 10.00 -2.39 3.99
N TRP A 144 9.63 -3.21 4.97
CA TRP A 144 8.60 -2.90 5.96
C TRP A 144 8.93 -1.69 6.86
N GLN A 145 10.21 -1.35 7.04
CA GLN A 145 10.64 -0.28 7.93
C GLN A 145 10.25 1.12 7.45
N ASN A 146 10.02 1.29 6.14
CA ASN A 146 9.65 2.57 5.53
C ASN A 146 8.15 2.74 5.32
N LEU A 147 7.36 1.72 5.66
CA LEU A 147 5.93 1.72 5.41
C LEU A 147 5.21 2.66 6.38
N ALA A 148 4.50 3.64 5.83
CA ALA A 148 3.74 4.64 6.59
C ALA A 148 2.24 4.36 6.59
N SER A 149 1.73 3.68 5.54
CA SER A 149 0.32 3.33 5.41
C SER A 149 0.17 1.88 4.98
N LEU A 150 -0.69 1.14 5.68
CA LEU A 150 -0.99 -0.25 5.40
C LEU A 150 -2.49 -0.49 5.40
N GLU A 151 -2.97 -1.19 4.38
CA GLU A 151 -4.29 -1.78 4.33
C GLU A 151 -4.15 -3.27 4.04
N LEU A 152 -4.65 -4.12 4.95
CA LEU A 152 -4.73 -5.57 4.73
C LEU A 152 -6.20 -5.99 4.67
N LYS A 153 -6.53 -6.80 3.67
CA LYS A 153 -7.83 -7.45 3.52
C LYS A 153 -7.64 -8.95 3.43
N ASP A 154 -8.58 -9.68 4.02
CA ASP A 154 -8.62 -11.15 3.95
C ASP A 154 -7.35 -11.79 4.54
N ALA A 155 -6.74 -11.15 5.53
CA ALA A 155 -5.53 -11.61 6.22
C ALA A 155 -5.87 -12.45 7.46
N ALA A 156 -4.97 -13.36 7.83
CA ALA A 156 -5.08 -14.09 9.08
C ALA A 156 -4.72 -13.17 10.28
N PRO A 157 -5.22 -13.44 11.50
CA PRO A 157 -4.87 -12.65 12.68
C PRO A 157 -3.36 -12.58 12.93
N GLY A 158 -2.65 -13.70 12.88
CA GLY A 158 -1.20 -13.80 13.08
C GLY A 158 -0.41 -12.98 12.06
N GLU A 159 -0.84 -12.97 10.79
CA GLU A 159 -0.27 -12.07 9.78
C GLU A 159 -0.40 -10.59 10.18
N CYS A 160 -1.55 -10.18 10.73
CA CYS A 160 -1.75 -8.80 11.18
C CYS A 160 -0.76 -8.42 12.29
N PHE A 161 -0.55 -9.31 13.26
CA PHE A 161 0.47 -9.12 14.31
C PHE A 161 1.87 -9.00 13.73
N GLU A 162 2.22 -9.91 12.82
CA GLU A 162 3.55 -9.93 12.24
C GLU A 162 3.82 -8.65 11.43
N VAL A 163 2.83 -8.14 10.69
CA VAL A 163 3.01 -6.89 9.94
C VAL A 163 3.18 -5.70 10.88
N LEU A 164 2.39 -5.60 11.95
CA LEU A 164 2.59 -4.54 12.95
C LEU A 164 4.02 -4.59 13.52
N ARG A 165 4.49 -5.79 13.90
CA ARG A 165 5.86 -6.00 14.40
C ARG A 165 6.93 -5.55 13.40
N ARG A 166 6.73 -5.80 12.10
CA ARG A 166 7.67 -5.43 11.03
C ARG A 166 7.62 -3.95 10.62
N THR A 167 6.59 -3.19 11.00
CA THR A 167 6.32 -1.83 10.50
C THR A 167 6.39 -0.75 11.60
N PRO A 168 7.55 -0.54 12.25
CA PRO A 168 7.66 0.40 13.38
C PRO A 168 7.34 1.86 13.02
N CYS A 169 7.45 2.23 11.74
CA CYS A 169 7.17 3.57 11.23
C CYS A 169 5.71 3.79 10.78
N LEU A 170 4.82 2.81 10.97
CA LEU A 170 3.45 2.86 10.49
C LEU A 170 2.67 4.02 11.13
N GLU A 171 2.01 4.84 10.30
CA GLU A 171 1.17 5.97 10.72
C GLU A 171 -0.32 5.66 10.57
N ARG A 172 -0.68 4.88 9.54
CA ARG A 172 -2.06 4.45 9.27
C ARG A 172 -2.10 2.95 9.03
N CYS A 173 -3.02 2.28 9.71
CA CYS A 173 -3.24 0.85 9.58
C CYS A 173 -4.73 0.56 9.46
N SER A 174 -5.11 -0.25 8.48
CA SER A 174 -6.50 -0.70 8.29
C SER A 174 -6.52 -2.20 8.06
N PHE A 175 -7.24 -2.91 8.91
CA PHE A 175 -7.44 -4.36 8.86
C PHE A 175 -8.90 -4.65 8.56
N LYS A 176 -9.17 -5.18 7.36
CA LYS A 176 -10.51 -5.44 6.86
C LYS A 176 -10.68 -6.95 6.61
N LYS A 177 -11.87 -7.48 6.86
CA LYS A 177 -12.24 -8.88 6.58
C LYS A 177 -11.20 -9.90 7.11
N ILE A 178 -10.85 -9.83 8.39
CA ILE A 178 -9.91 -10.80 8.97
C ILE A 178 -10.56 -12.19 8.95
N ASN A 179 -9.88 -13.15 8.34
CA ASN A 179 -10.39 -14.52 8.18
C ASN A 179 -9.65 -15.47 9.12
N PRO A 180 -10.29 -15.97 10.20
CA PRO A 180 -9.65 -16.85 11.18
C PRO A 180 -9.46 -18.29 10.68
N VAL A 181 -10.03 -18.65 9.53
CA VAL A 181 -9.96 -20.02 8.97
C VAL A 181 -8.58 -20.33 8.40
N HIS A 182 -7.78 -19.30 8.08
CA HIS A 182 -6.45 -19.51 7.57
C HIS A 182 -5.52 -20.02 8.67
N VAL A 183 -4.87 -21.15 8.39
CA VAL A 183 -3.80 -21.69 9.25
C VAL A 183 -2.70 -20.65 9.29
N ASP A 184 -2.52 -20.04 10.45
CA ASP A 184 -1.51 -19.01 10.64
C ASP A 184 -0.12 -19.66 10.69
N ASP A 185 0.73 -19.33 9.73
CA ASP A 185 2.18 -19.61 9.78
C ASP A 185 2.86 -18.85 10.92
N PHE A 186 2.18 -17.84 11.47
CA PHE A 186 2.68 -16.98 12.52
C PHE A 186 2.06 -17.35 13.86
N PRO A 187 2.87 -17.80 14.84
CA PRO A 187 2.34 -18.03 16.17
C PRO A 187 1.81 -16.71 16.72
N LEU A 188 0.62 -16.75 17.32
CA LEU A 188 0.10 -15.61 18.05
C LEU A 188 1.11 -15.22 19.13
N PRO A 189 1.36 -13.93 19.36
CA PRO A 189 2.28 -13.50 20.39
C PRO A 189 1.86 -14.10 21.73
N LEU A 190 2.82 -14.73 22.41
CA LEU A 190 2.67 -15.07 23.82
C LEU A 190 2.29 -13.80 24.57
N ALA A 191 1.45 -13.93 25.60
CA ALA A 191 0.82 -12.82 26.34
C ALA A 191 1.79 -11.76 26.93
N GLN A 192 3.10 -11.97 26.80
CA GLN A 192 4.16 -11.12 27.33
C GLN A 192 4.80 -10.20 26.28
N THR A 193 4.53 -10.38 24.99
CA THR A 193 5.14 -9.55 23.94
C THR A 193 4.24 -8.38 23.55
N SER A 194 4.53 -7.20 24.10
CA SER A 194 3.85 -5.97 23.68
C SER A 194 4.48 -5.39 22.41
N ILE A 195 3.63 -4.95 21.48
CA ILE A 195 4.03 -4.28 20.25
C ILE A 195 3.86 -2.77 20.46
N VAL A 196 4.95 -2.01 20.45
CA VAL A 196 4.92 -0.57 20.69
C VAL A 196 4.98 0.20 19.37
N HIS A 197 3.91 0.90 19.01
CA HIS A 197 3.89 1.83 17.88
C HIS A 197 3.89 3.28 18.36
N ARG A 198 5.01 3.97 18.12
CA ARG A 198 5.17 5.39 18.48
C ARG A 198 4.60 6.36 17.45
N ARG A 199 4.33 5.90 16.23
CA ARG A 199 3.91 6.75 15.10
C ARG A 199 2.49 6.48 14.59
N LEU A 200 1.85 5.39 15.05
CA LEU A 200 0.53 5.01 14.58
C LEU A 200 -0.51 6.01 15.07
N ARG A 201 -1.16 6.71 14.13
CA ARG A 201 -2.16 7.75 14.38
C ARG A 201 -3.56 7.28 14.07
N THR A 202 -3.71 6.44 13.06
CA THR A 202 -5.00 5.91 12.62
C THR A 202 -4.95 4.39 12.62
N LEU A 203 -5.84 3.77 13.37
CA LEU A 203 -6.02 2.34 13.41
C LEU A 203 -7.48 2.01 13.14
N GLU A 204 -7.73 1.26 12.08
CA GLU A 204 -9.05 0.75 11.73
C GLU A 204 -9.03 -0.77 11.82
N LEU A 205 -9.94 -1.31 12.62
CA LEU A 205 -10.04 -2.74 12.89
C LEU A 205 -11.45 -3.20 12.60
N ARG A 206 -11.59 -4.27 11.82
CA ARG A 206 -12.81 -5.06 11.79
C ARG A 206 -12.61 -6.31 12.64
N ILE A 207 -13.19 -6.33 13.83
CA ILE A 207 -13.04 -7.43 14.79
C ILE A 207 -14.04 -8.52 14.43
N SER A 208 -13.57 -9.55 13.74
CA SER A 208 -14.35 -10.75 13.43
C SER A 208 -13.95 -11.96 14.27
N SER A 209 -12.88 -11.87 15.08
CA SER A 209 -12.31 -13.01 15.79
C SER A 209 -11.79 -12.66 17.20
N PRO A 210 -11.85 -13.60 18.17
CA PRO A 210 -11.28 -13.41 19.51
C PRO A 210 -9.77 -13.10 19.51
N GLN A 211 -9.03 -13.59 18.51
CA GLN A 211 -7.59 -13.37 18.36
C GLN A 211 -7.28 -11.88 18.15
N MET A 212 -8.17 -11.13 17.49
CA MET A 212 -8.00 -9.68 17.33
C MET A 212 -8.12 -8.92 18.66
N ASN A 213 -8.83 -9.47 19.65
CA ASN A 213 -8.85 -8.90 21.00
C ASN A 213 -7.47 -9.04 21.67
N ALA A 214 -6.75 -10.14 21.42
CA ALA A 214 -5.37 -10.28 21.89
C ALA A 214 -4.45 -9.24 21.23
N LEU A 215 -4.73 -8.85 19.97
CA LEU A 215 -3.98 -7.80 19.27
C LEU A 215 -4.13 -6.47 20.00
N LEU A 216 -5.36 -6.09 20.32
CA LEU A 216 -5.63 -4.87 21.07
C LEU A 216 -4.98 -4.86 22.46
N ARG A 217 -4.94 -6.01 23.15
CA ARG A 217 -4.29 -6.11 24.47
C ARG A 217 -2.78 -5.94 24.40
N ASN A 218 -2.15 -6.43 23.34
CA ASN A 218 -0.69 -6.40 23.18
C ASN A 218 -0.19 -5.15 22.46
N LEU A 219 -1.07 -4.35 21.86
CA LEU A 219 -0.70 -3.19 21.05
C LEU A 219 -0.68 -1.90 21.88
N LEU A 220 0.50 -1.30 22.03
CA LEU A 220 0.71 -0.04 22.71
C LEU A 220 0.91 1.09 21.69
N CYS A 221 -0.05 2.00 21.57
CA CYS A 221 0.00 3.11 20.62
C CYS A 221 0.06 4.47 21.33
N THR A 222 1.24 5.06 21.49
CA THR A 222 1.40 6.33 22.22
C THR A 222 0.97 7.56 21.43
N SER A 223 0.77 7.44 20.12
CA SER A 223 0.43 8.55 19.21
C SER A 223 -0.93 8.39 18.52
N LEU A 224 -1.77 7.47 19.01
CA LEU A 224 -3.05 7.15 18.38
C LEU A 224 -4.01 8.33 18.50
N LYS A 225 -4.60 8.74 17.38
CA LYS A 225 -5.58 9.84 17.30
C LYS A 225 -6.96 9.35 16.90
N THR A 226 -7.01 8.33 16.06
CA THR A 226 -8.24 7.78 15.51
C THR A 226 -8.21 6.28 15.66
N LEU A 227 -9.18 5.76 16.40
CA LEU A 227 -9.45 4.33 16.52
C LEU A 227 -10.85 4.08 15.98
N SER A 228 -10.95 3.27 14.94
CA SER A 228 -12.22 2.79 14.40
C SER A 228 -12.31 1.29 14.59
N VAL A 229 -13.35 0.85 15.28
CA VAL A 229 -13.60 -0.57 15.53
C VAL A 229 -14.97 -0.91 14.94
N ASP A 230 -14.97 -1.72 13.89
CA ASP A 230 -16.16 -2.34 13.32
C ASP A 230 -16.29 -3.75 13.91
N LEU A 231 -17.35 -3.98 14.68
CA LEU A 231 -17.59 -5.29 15.30
C LEU A 231 -18.14 -6.32 14.30
N GLY A 232 -18.46 -5.90 13.07
CA GLY A 232 -19.11 -6.73 12.08
C GLY A 232 -20.47 -7.24 12.56
N HIS A 233 -21.56 -6.87 11.88
CA HIS A 233 -22.76 -7.69 12.02
C HIS A 233 -22.40 -9.08 11.51
N SER A 234 -22.31 -10.06 12.42
CA SER A 234 -22.16 -11.47 12.09
C SER A 234 -23.37 -11.84 11.23
N THR A 235 -23.24 -11.70 9.91
CA THR A 235 -24.16 -12.32 8.98
C THR A 235 -23.90 -13.81 9.17
N VAL A 236 -24.77 -14.46 9.94
CA VAL A 236 -24.76 -15.89 10.18
C VAL A 236 -24.72 -16.54 8.80
N TRP A 237 -23.58 -17.13 8.44
CA TRP A 237 -23.48 -18.01 7.29
C TRP A 237 -24.06 -19.34 7.77
N GLU A 238 -25.38 -19.51 7.65
CA GLU A 238 -25.99 -20.83 7.72
C GLU A 238 -25.44 -21.64 6.54
N ALA A 239 -24.75 -22.73 6.88
CA ALA A 239 -24.10 -23.65 5.95
C ALA A 239 -25.12 -24.58 5.26
#